data_AF-A0A8H4EHS9-F1
#
_entry.id   AF-A0A8H4EHS9-F1
#
_cell.length_a   1.000
_cell.length_b   1.000
_cell.length_c   1.000
_cell.angle_alpha   90.00
_cell.angle_beta   90.00
_cell.angle_gamma   90.00
#
_symmetry.space_group_name_H-M   'P 1'
#
loop_
_entity.id
_entity.type
_entity.pdbx_description
1 polymer ?
#
loop_
_entity_poly.entity_id
_entity_poly.type
_entity_poly.pdbx_seq_one_letter_code
_entity_poly.pdbx_strand_id
1 'polypeptide(L)'
;MDDILRSTLKEEPYISSFGGTYIDIFNGTIIVNTVDFSKVDELRALPQINPFINPLHFKPANNSLIQLKNNFDEIYSLSRIKFAKNLYILTDMEYNNIVLYFFDSHDNNTEFLNAVKPFNPIIFYLNGEDFTNYNNSKREIRKKLLGGDGLYNRASNYICSAGFWAMNRYEPEPLHGVHICKSGYTTHFTCGFVKGLNGIFIRKEYISTDLIVTDLYSEPGDSGGSVMSFVSPQDLNSMVLNGIHVAGGAGLSVALSIEIIFEVLKESDMRKLVDLVLYLGNS
;
A
#
# COMPACT_ATOMS: atom_id res chain seq x y z
N MET A 1 -4.00 12.87 -13.59
CA MET A 1 -5.32 13.46 -13.27
C MET A 1 -5.65 13.24 -11.80
N ASP A 2 -5.72 11.98 -11.33
CA ASP A 2 -6.05 11.71 -9.92
C ASP A 2 -5.05 12.37 -8.95
N ASP A 3 -3.77 12.45 -9.28
CA ASP A 3 -2.77 13.19 -8.46
C ASP A 3 -3.14 14.66 -8.25
N ILE A 4 -3.57 15.34 -9.32
CA ILE A 4 -4.01 16.74 -9.29
C ILE A 4 -5.25 16.86 -8.41
N LEU A 5 -6.20 15.95 -8.58
CA LEU A 5 -7.44 15.93 -7.82
C LEU A 5 -7.17 15.68 -6.33
N ARG A 6 -6.39 14.65 -5.98
CA ARG A 6 -6.00 14.34 -4.60
C ARG A 6 -5.28 15.50 -3.92
N SER A 7 -4.33 16.14 -4.63
CA SER A 7 -3.64 17.31 -4.10
C SER A 7 -4.62 18.45 -3.82
N THR A 8 -5.53 18.72 -4.77
CA THR A 8 -6.57 19.75 -4.61
C THR A 8 -7.49 19.46 -3.43
N LEU A 9 -7.93 18.21 -3.26
CA LEU A 9 -8.84 17.82 -2.17
C LEU A 9 -8.19 17.88 -0.79
N LYS A 10 -6.85 17.90 -0.69
CA LYS A 10 -6.13 18.08 0.58
C LYS A 10 -6.03 19.54 1.02
N GLU A 11 -6.43 20.50 0.17
CA GLU A 11 -6.38 21.93 0.46
C GLU A 11 -7.71 22.44 1.02
N GLU A 12 -7.68 23.55 1.77
CA GLU A 12 -8.89 24.27 2.17
C GLU A 12 -9.50 24.98 0.95
N PRO A 13 -10.84 25.01 0.81
CA PRO A 13 -11.86 24.49 1.74
C PRO A 13 -12.18 22.99 1.55
N TYR A 14 -11.58 22.33 0.56
CA TYR A 14 -12.01 21.03 0.05
C TYR A 14 -11.76 19.85 1.00
N ILE A 15 -10.74 19.93 1.86
CA ILE A 15 -10.40 18.86 2.81
C ILE A 15 -11.54 18.54 3.80
N SER A 16 -12.40 19.52 4.07
CA SER A 16 -13.59 19.36 4.92
C SER A 16 -14.85 18.94 4.14
N SER A 17 -14.88 19.16 2.83
CA SER A 17 -16.05 18.94 1.97
C SER A 17 -16.02 17.61 1.22
N PHE A 18 -14.84 17.01 1.07
CA PHE A 18 -14.64 15.77 0.32
C PHE A 18 -13.94 14.70 1.16
N GLY A 19 -14.28 13.44 0.91
CA GLY A 19 -13.80 12.25 1.61
C GLY A 19 -12.79 11.42 0.80
N GLY A 20 -12.09 12.05 -0.14
CA GLY A 20 -11.09 11.40 -1.00
C GLY A 20 -11.63 10.83 -2.30
N THR A 21 -10.77 10.12 -3.03
CA THR A 21 -11.07 9.55 -4.35
C THR A 21 -10.59 8.10 -4.47
N TYR A 22 -11.27 7.34 -5.33
CA TYR A 22 -10.78 6.06 -5.80
C TYR A 22 -11.18 5.83 -7.26
N ILE A 23 -10.46 4.94 -7.93
CA ILE A 23 -10.75 4.54 -9.30
C ILE A 23 -11.68 3.34 -9.28
N ASP A 24 -12.86 3.47 -9.89
CA ASP A 24 -13.71 2.34 -10.24
C ASP A 24 -13.23 1.79 -11.59
N ILE A 25 -12.41 0.75 -11.52
CA ILE A 25 -11.79 0.14 -12.70
C ILE A 25 -12.80 -0.53 -13.64
N PHE A 26 -13.95 -0.97 -13.12
CA PHE A 26 -14.97 -1.64 -13.92
C PHE A 26 -15.77 -0.65 -14.74
N ASN A 27 -15.96 0.56 -14.21
CA ASN A 27 -16.67 1.64 -14.90
C ASN A 27 -15.73 2.64 -15.58
N GLY A 28 -14.41 2.57 -15.33
CA GLY A 28 -13.43 3.50 -15.87
C GLY A 28 -13.61 4.93 -15.35
N THR A 29 -14.22 5.09 -14.17
CA THR A 29 -14.58 6.38 -13.57
C THR A 29 -13.79 6.62 -12.28
N ILE A 30 -13.55 7.89 -11.97
CA ILE A 30 -13.03 8.30 -10.66
C ILE A 30 -14.21 8.66 -9.78
N ILE A 31 -14.36 7.93 -8.68
CA ILE A 31 -15.35 8.23 -7.66
C ILE A 31 -14.78 9.27 -6.70
N VAL A 32 -15.52 10.35 -6.51
CA VAL A 32 -15.22 11.43 -5.56
C VAL A 32 -16.20 11.33 -4.39
N ASN A 33 -15.69 10.94 -3.22
CA ASN A 33 -16.49 10.89 -2.00
C ASN A 33 -16.80 12.33 -1.56
N THR A 34 -18.08 12.66 -1.46
CA THR A 34 -18.55 14.04 -1.28
C THR A 34 -19.39 14.15 -0.02
N VAL A 35 -18.93 14.96 0.93
CA VAL A 35 -19.64 15.27 2.18
C VAL A 35 -20.51 16.51 1.99
N ASP A 36 -19.97 17.54 1.33
CA ASP A 36 -20.67 18.78 1.01
C ASP A 36 -20.81 18.96 -0.50
N PHE A 37 -22.00 18.66 -1.01
CA PHE A 37 -22.31 18.80 -2.44
C PHE A 37 -22.32 20.25 -2.94
N SER A 38 -22.42 21.25 -2.05
CA SER A 38 -22.37 22.65 -2.47
C SER A 38 -21.00 23.04 -3.06
N LYS A 39 -19.94 22.27 -2.74
CA LYS A 39 -18.58 22.47 -3.26
C LYS A 39 -18.29 21.77 -4.58
N VAL A 40 -19.21 20.97 -5.10
CA VAL A 40 -18.98 20.22 -6.34
C VAL A 40 -18.80 21.14 -7.54
N ASP A 41 -19.63 22.16 -7.68
CA ASP A 41 -19.53 23.09 -8.82
C ASP A 41 -18.27 23.96 -8.72
N GLU A 42 -17.86 24.34 -7.52
CA GLU A 42 -16.58 25.04 -7.27
C GLU A 42 -15.39 24.18 -7.71
N LEU A 43 -15.36 22.90 -7.30
CA LEU A 43 -14.30 21.97 -7.69
C LEU A 43 -14.25 21.75 -9.20
N ARG A 44 -15.42 21.60 -9.84
CA ARG A 44 -15.57 21.41 -11.28
C ARG A 44 -15.11 22.62 -12.10
N ALA A 45 -15.30 23.82 -11.56
CA ALA A 45 -14.88 25.07 -12.20
C ALA A 45 -13.36 25.29 -12.17
N LEU A 46 -12.61 24.51 -11.37
CA LEU A 46 -11.16 24.67 -11.27
C LEU A 46 -10.48 24.40 -12.64
N PRO A 47 -9.62 25.30 -13.14
CA PRO A 47 -8.96 25.14 -14.43
C PRO A 47 -8.17 23.83 -14.58
N GLN A 48 -7.60 23.32 -13.48
CA GLN A 48 -6.84 22.08 -13.46
C GLN A 48 -7.72 20.81 -13.42
N ILE A 49 -9.01 20.92 -13.05
CA ILE A 49 -9.96 19.79 -12.96
C ILE A 49 -10.91 19.77 -14.16
N ASN A 50 -11.38 20.94 -14.60
CA ASN A 50 -12.37 21.09 -15.68
C ASN A 50 -12.05 20.27 -16.96
N PRO A 51 -10.79 20.19 -17.45
CA PRO A 51 -10.46 19.39 -18.63
C PRO A 51 -10.75 17.89 -18.47
N PHE A 52 -10.89 17.41 -17.24
CA PHE A 52 -11.07 16.01 -16.91
C PHE A 52 -12.34 15.72 -16.11
N ILE A 53 -13.37 16.55 -16.27
CA ILE A 53 -14.61 16.42 -15.51
C ILE A 53 -15.44 15.18 -15.85
N ASN A 54 -15.39 14.72 -17.11
CA ASN A 54 -16.21 13.62 -17.63
C ASN A 54 -16.02 12.30 -16.87
N PRO A 55 -14.79 11.86 -16.51
CA PRO A 55 -14.61 10.66 -15.70
C PRO A 55 -14.98 10.81 -14.22
N LEU A 56 -15.33 12.01 -13.72
CA LEU A 56 -15.58 12.23 -12.29
C LEU A 56 -17.04 11.95 -11.92
N HIS A 57 -17.23 11.04 -10.98
CA HIS A 57 -18.53 10.69 -10.41
C HIS A 57 -18.58 11.00 -8.91
N PHE A 58 -19.49 11.87 -8.49
CA PHE A 58 -19.60 12.33 -7.12
C PHE A 58 -20.58 11.44 -6.34
N LYS A 59 -20.11 10.81 -5.27
CA LYS A 59 -20.87 9.87 -4.42
C LYS A 59 -21.01 10.47 -3.01
N PRO A 60 -22.18 10.37 -2.35
CA PRO A 60 -22.32 10.78 -0.96
C PRO A 60 -21.37 10.02 -0.02
N ALA A 61 -20.83 10.75 0.96
CA ALA A 61 -19.84 10.26 1.91
C ALA A 61 -20.12 10.79 3.32
N ASN A 62 -19.76 10.00 4.33
CA ASN A 62 -20.00 10.34 5.74
C ASN A 62 -18.79 11.00 6.41
N ASN A 63 -17.59 10.70 5.93
CA ASN A 63 -16.34 11.20 6.50
C ASN A 63 -15.61 12.06 5.48
N SER A 64 -15.26 13.28 5.86
CA SER A 64 -14.34 14.13 5.09
C SER A 64 -12.90 13.64 5.25
N LEU A 65 -11.98 14.12 4.40
CA LEU A 65 -10.55 13.78 4.49
C LEU A 65 -9.96 14.19 5.84
N ILE A 66 -10.35 15.36 6.38
CA ILE A 66 -9.92 15.78 7.71
C ILE A 66 -10.42 14.84 8.81
N GLN A 67 -11.67 14.37 8.72
CA GLN A 67 -12.24 13.42 9.67
C GLN A 67 -11.60 12.04 9.57
N LEU A 68 -11.37 11.54 8.34
CA LEU A 68 -10.66 10.29 8.10
C LEU A 68 -9.24 10.34 8.69
N LYS A 69 -8.50 11.44 8.44
CA LYS A 69 -7.16 11.63 8.99
C LYS A 69 -7.17 11.60 10.52
N ASN A 70 -8.04 12.39 11.15
CA ASN A 70 -8.12 12.45 12.61
C ASN A 70 -8.50 11.09 13.21
N ASN A 71 -9.47 10.39 12.61
CA ASN A 71 -9.87 9.05 13.07
C ASN A 71 -8.73 8.04 12.92
N PHE A 72 -8.00 8.08 11.80
CA PHE A 72 -6.85 7.22 11.57
C PHE A 72 -5.76 7.44 12.62
N ASP A 73 -5.38 8.69 12.86
CA ASP A 73 -4.33 9.06 13.82
C ASP A 73 -4.66 8.61 15.26
N GLU A 74 -5.92 8.80 15.68
CA GLU A 74 -6.40 8.36 16.99
C GLU A 74 -6.46 6.83 17.12
N ILE A 75 -6.98 6.15 16.11
CA ILE A 75 -7.01 4.67 16.07
C ILE A 75 -5.58 4.12 16.11
N TYR A 76 -4.66 4.71 15.37
CA TYR A 76 -3.26 4.32 15.40
C TYR A 76 -2.64 4.52 16.79
N SER A 77 -2.87 5.68 17.42
CA SER A 77 -2.41 5.95 18.79
C SER A 77 -2.95 4.90 19.79
N LEU A 78 -4.25 4.59 19.71
CA LEU A 78 -4.89 3.57 20.53
C LEU A 78 -4.32 2.17 20.29
N SER A 79 -3.94 1.84 19.06
CA SER A 79 -3.34 0.54 18.74
C SER A 79 -2.03 0.31 19.51
N ARG A 80 -1.25 1.38 19.74
CA ARG A 80 -0.01 1.33 20.51
C ARG A 80 -0.27 1.28 22.01
N ILE A 81 -1.20 2.10 22.51
CA ILE A 81 -1.55 2.17 23.93
C ILE A 81 -2.19 0.87 24.42
N LYS A 82 -2.99 0.23 23.56
CA LYS A 82 -3.74 -1.00 23.86
C LYS A 82 -3.05 -2.27 23.34
N PHE A 83 -1.82 -2.14 22.85
CA PHE A 83 -0.98 -3.25 22.36
C PHE A 83 -1.74 -4.16 21.39
N ALA A 84 -2.38 -3.58 20.38
CA ALA A 84 -3.07 -4.32 19.34
C ALA A 84 -2.10 -5.27 18.62
N LYS A 85 -2.60 -6.41 18.16
CA LYS A 85 -1.79 -7.48 17.53
C LYS A 85 -2.46 -8.02 16.29
N ASN A 86 -1.62 -8.38 15.31
CA ASN A 86 -2.00 -9.08 14.08
C ASN A 86 -3.12 -8.36 13.32
N LEU A 87 -2.86 -7.09 13.01
CA LEU A 87 -3.83 -6.14 12.48
C LEU A 87 -3.24 -5.31 11.33
N TYR A 88 -4.04 -5.07 10.28
CA TYR A 88 -3.84 -3.95 9.36
C TYR A 88 -4.80 -2.80 9.69
N ILE A 89 -4.30 -1.57 9.63
CA ILE A 89 -5.09 -0.34 9.74
C ILE A 89 -4.88 0.45 8.45
N LEU A 90 -5.96 0.78 7.75
CA LEU A 90 -5.90 1.64 6.56
C LEU A 90 -7.14 2.51 6.43
N THR A 91 -6.98 3.62 5.73
CA THR A 91 -8.11 4.40 5.21
C THR A 91 -8.51 3.82 3.86
N ASP A 92 -9.71 3.24 3.80
CA ASP A 92 -10.25 2.68 2.57
C ASP A 92 -11.19 3.70 1.92
N MET A 93 -10.83 4.12 0.71
CA MET A 93 -11.56 5.18 0.00
C MET A 93 -12.86 4.65 -0.63
N GLU A 94 -12.97 3.35 -0.89
CA GLU A 94 -14.21 2.77 -1.41
C GLU A 94 -15.31 2.80 -0.33
N TYR A 95 -14.93 2.45 0.90
CA TYR A 95 -15.81 2.54 2.07
C TYR A 95 -15.92 3.94 2.67
N ASN A 96 -15.01 4.87 2.32
CA ASN A 96 -14.89 6.18 2.96
C ASN A 96 -14.79 6.05 4.50
N ASN A 97 -13.98 5.11 4.99
CA ASN A 97 -13.83 4.83 6.41
C ASN A 97 -12.47 4.22 6.75
N ILE A 98 -12.15 4.13 8.05
CA ILE A 98 -11.01 3.37 8.55
C ILE A 98 -11.39 1.90 8.63
N VAL A 99 -10.55 1.04 8.08
CA VAL A 99 -10.77 -0.40 8.02
C VAL A 99 -9.68 -1.12 8.81
N LEU A 100 -10.13 -2.06 9.64
CA LEU A 100 -9.32 -2.89 10.52
C LEU A 100 -9.40 -4.34 10.04
N TYR A 101 -8.27 -4.91 9.62
CA TYR A 101 -8.19 -6.31 9.21
C TYR A 101 -7.38 -7.14 10.21
N PHE A 102 -8.05 -8.00 10.97
CA PHE A 102 -7.41 -8.92 11.91
C PHE A 102 -7.11 -10.24 11.22
N PHE A 103 -5.86 -10.70 11.25
CA PHE A 103 -5.44 -11.94 10.59
C PHE A 103 -5.00 -13.04 11.58
N ASP A 104 -5.28 -12.86 12.87
CA ASP A 104 -5.25 -13.91 13.88
C ASP A 104 -6.36 -13.65 14.92
N SER A 105 -7.44 -14.44 14.86
CA SER A 105 -8.57 -14.32 15.77
C SER A 105 -8.27 -14.79 17.19
N HIS A 106 -7.14 -15.46 17.43
CA HIS A 106 -6.77 -15.96 18.75
C HIS A 106 -6.16 -14.89 19.63
N ASP A 107 -5.70 -13.77 19.04
CA ASP A 107 -5.18 -12.66 19.82
C ASP A 107 -6.29 -11.83 20.45
N ASN A 108 -6.18 -11.64 21.76
CA ASN A 108 -7.13 -10.82 22.50
C ASN A 108 -6.89 -9.33 22.23
N ASN A 109 -7.66 -8.77 21.29
CA ASN A 109 -7.69 -7.35 20.96
C ASN A 109 -8.89 -6.61 21.60
N THR A 110 -9.54 -7.19 22.62
CA THR A 110 -10.81 -6.67 23.17
C THR A 110 -10.70 -5.23 23.69
N GLU A 111 -9.61 -4.90 24.39
CA GLU A 111 -9.43 -3.55 24.94
C GLU A 111 -9.26 -2.50 23.84
N PHE A 112 -8.46 -2.83 22.81
CA PHE A 112 -8.31 -2.01 21.62
C PHE A 112 -9.64 -1.84 20.88
N LEU A 113 -10.35 -2.94 20.60
CA LEU A 113 -11.65 -2.94 19.93
C LEU A 113 -12.67 -2.08 20.67
N ASN A 114 -12.71 -2.15 22.00
CA ASN A 114 -13.58 -1.28 22.81
C ASN A 114 -13.19 0.20 22.71
N ALA A 115 -11.90 0.50 22.70
CA ALA A 115 -11.40 1.87 22.61
C ALA A 115 -11.69 2.52 21.24
N VAL A 116 -11.70 1.73 20.15
CA VAL A 116 -11.93 2.27 18.79
C VAL A 116 -13.40 2.36 18.38
N LYS A 117 -14.34 1.81 19.17
CA LYS A 117 -15.79 1.88 18.90
C LYS A 117 -16.31 3.29 18.58
N PRO A 118 -15.90 4.37 19.29
CA PRO A 118 -16.40 5.72 19.00
C PRO A 118 -16.08 6.23 17.59
N PHE A 119 -15.03 5.70 16.95
CA PHE A 119 -14.63 6.08 15.59
C PHE A 119 -15.35 5.27 14.50
N ASN A 120 -16.17 4.28 14.89
CA ASN A 120 -16.95 3.42 14.00
C ASN A 120 -16.15 2.82 12.82
N PRO A 121 -14.98 2.17 13.06
CA PRO A 121 -14.22 1.55 11.99
C PRO A 121 -14.97 0.32 11.42
N ILE A 122 -14.69 -0.02 10.17
CA ILE A 122 -15.13 -1.28 9.57
C ILE A 122 -14.13 -2.36 9.99
N ILE A 123 -14.62 -3.51 10.44
CA ILE A 123 -13.78 -4.57 10.99
C ILE A 123 -13.98 -5.86 10.19
N PHE A 124 -12.88 -6.40 9.70
CA PHE A 124 -12.81 -7.70 9.04
C PHE A 124 -11.93 -8.64 9.85
N TYR A 125 -12.39 -9.88 10.00
CA TYR A 125 -11.60 -10.99 10.54
C TYR A 125 -11.26 -11.90 9.37
N LEU A 126 -9.97 -12.04 9.11
CA LEU A 126 -9.44 -12.84 8.04
C LEU A 126 -9.07 -14.21 8.64
N ASN A 127 -9.80 -15.24 8.21
CA ASN A 127 -9.50 -16.60 8.62
C ASN A 127 -8.21 -17.04 7.93
N GLY A 128 -7.15 -17.28 8.69
CA GLY A 128 -5.90 -17.81 8.16
C GLY A 128 -6.10 -19.23 7.67
N GLU A 129 -5.87 -19.50 6.39
CA GLU A 129 -5.56 -20.86 5.94
C GLU A 129 -4.12 -21.19 6.35
N ASP A 130 -3.91 -22.42 6.84
CA ASP A 130 -2.63 -22.92 7.33
C ASP A 130 -1.58 -22.99 6.21
N PHE A 131 -0.45 -22.30 6.39
CA PHE A 131 0.68 -22.34 5.46
C PHE A 131 1.60 -23.55 5.71
N THR A 132 1.83 -24.38 4.68
CA THR A 132 2.78 -25.51 4.74
C THR A 132 4.18 -25.13 4.27
N ASN A 133 5.20 -25.44 5.07
CA ASN A 133 6.63 -25.22 4.77
C ASN A 133 7.18 -26.21 3.71
N TYR A 134 7.88 -25.69 2.69
CA TYR A 134 8.70 -26.48 1.76
C TYR A 134 10.20 -26.20 1.95
N ASN A 135 11.00 -27.27 1.87
CA ASN A 135 12.41 -27.30 2.24
C ASN A 135 13.26 -27.58 1.00
N ASN A 136 14.23 -26.73 0.65
CA ASN A 136 15.19 -27.00 -0.44
C ASN A 136 16.57 -26.35 -0.22
N SER A 137 17.61 -27.02 -0.73
CA SER A 137 19.01 -26.89 -0.32
C SER A 137 19.88 -25.92 -1.13
N LYS A 138 20.73 -25.17 -0.40
CA LYS A 138 22.04 -24.52 -0.71
C LYS A 138 22.64 -24.56 -2.14
N ARG A 139 23.22 -23.42 -2.57
CA ARG A 139 24.69 -23.21 -2.84
C ARG A 139 25.08 -21.77 -3.22
N GLU A 140 26.39 -21.49 -3.13
CA GLU A 140 27.16 -20.26 -3.41
C GLU A 140 26.65 -19.32 -4.53
N ILE A 141 26.60 -18.02 -4.23
CA ILE A 141 26.24 -16.97 -5.19
C ILE A 141 27.49 -16.58 -6.01
N ARG A 142 27.61 -17.20 -7.19
CA ARG A 142 28.39 -16.71 -8.35
C ARG A 142 27.49 -16.52 -9.59
N LYS A 143 26.17 -16.56 -9.40
CA LYS A 143 25.14 -16.60 -10.46
C LYS A 143 24.42 -15.26 -10.56
N LYS A 144 24.02 -14.90 -11.77
CA LYS A 144 23.05 -13.82 -12.02
C LYS A 144 21.81 -14.07 -11.14
N LEU A 145 21.40 -13.05 -10.42
CA LEU A 145 20.23 -13.04 -9.54
C LEU A 145 19.17 -12.17 -10.20
N LEU A 146 18.00 -12.74 -10.48
CA LEU A 146 16.87 -12.03 -11.06
C LEU A 146 15.95 -11.49 -9.96
N GLY A 147 15.17 -10.47 -10.31
CA GLY A 147 14.10 -9.97 -9.43
C GLY A 147 13.08 -11.07 -9.13
N GLY A 148 12.89 -11.39 -7.86
CA GLY A 148 12.06 -12.51 -7.39
C GLY A 148 12.85 -13.78 -7.06
N ASP A 149 14.16 -13.85 -7.28
CA ASP A 149 14.95 -15.02 -6.84
C ASP A 149 15.04 -15.12 -5.30
N GLY A 150 15.18 -16.32 -4.76
CA GLY A 150 15.21 -16.53 -3.31
C GLY A 150 16.55 -16.18 -2.65
N LEU A 151 16.51 -15.35 -1.61
CA LEU A 151 17.60 -15.09 -0.66
C LEU A 151 17.34 -15.85 0.64
N TYR A 152 18.13 -16.88 0.90
CA TYR A 152 17.98 -17.72 2.10
C TYR A 152 19.03 -17.39 3.16
N ASN A 153 18.59 -16.94 4.34
CA ASN A 153 19.44 -16.74 5.50
C ASN A 153 19.47 -18.00 6.37
N ARG A 154 20.60 -18.72 6.34
CA ARG A 154 20.79 -19.97 7.09
C ARG A 154 20.77 -19.79 8.61
N ALA A 155 21.19 -18.63 9.12
CA ALA A 155 21.28 -18.39 10.56
C ALA A 155 19.88 -18.23 11.18
N SER A 156 18.98 -17.56 10.46
CA SER A 156 17.62 -17.32 10.92
C SER A 156 16.60 -18.32 10.36
N ASN A 157 17.01 -19.17 9.40
CA ASN A 157 16.13 -20.06 8.64
C ASN A 157 14.99 -19.33 7.90
N TYR A 158 15.22 -18.07 7.50
CA TYR A 158 14.27 -17.28 6.73
C TYR A 158 14.64 -17.26 5.25
N ILE A 159 13.60 -17.25 4.41
CA ILE A 159 13.71 -16.99 2.98
C ILE A 159 13.03 -15.67 2.64
N CYS A 160 13.67 -14.91 1.78
CA CYS A 160 13.20 -13.65 1.22
C CYS A 160 13.40 -13.68 -0.29
N SER A 161 12.89 -12.68 -0.98
CA SER A 161 13.11 -12.45 -2.40
C SER A 161 14.20 -11.41 -2.62
N ALA A 162 14.95 -11.59 -3.69
CA ALA A 162 15.83 -10.60 -4.26
C ALA A 162 14.98 -9.59 -5.02
N GLY A 163 14.81 -8.39 -4.48
CA GLY A 163 14.23 -7.28 -5.23
C GLY A 163 15.20 -6.79 -6.29
N PHE A 164 14.66 -6.38 -7.45
CA PHE A 164 15.38 -5.54 -8.39
C PHE A 164 14.89 -4.11 -8.24
N TRP A 165 15.82 -3.15 -8.27
CA TRP A 165 15.50 -1.73 -8.21
C TRP A 165 15.89 -1.09 -9.54
N ALA A 166 14.95 -0.44 -10.22
CA ALA A 166 15.21 0.46 -11.34
C ALA A 166 14.78 1.87 -10.95
N MET A 167 15.53 2.87 -11.43
CA MET A 167 15.24 4.28 -11.18
C MET A 167 14.54 4.90 -12.40
N ASN A 168 13.42 5.57 -12.14
CA ASN A 168 12.93 6.66 -12.96
C ASN A 168 12.76 7.89 -12.07
N ARG A 169 13.07 9.09 -12.59
CA ARG A 169 13.20 10.33 -11.80
C ARG A 169 11.89 11.10 -11.60
N TYR A 170 10.79 10.60 -12.17
CA TYR A 170 9.48 11.25 -12.11
C TYR A 170 8.41 10.17 -12.03
N GLU A 171 8.07 9.70 -10.82
CA GLU A 171 6.99 8.74 -10.64
C GLU A 171 6.06 9.20 -9.51
N PRO A 172 4.74 9.24 -9.73
CA PRO A 172 3.76 9.55 -8.70
C PRO A 172 3.55 8.35 -7.77
N GLU A 173 3.14 8.63 -6.52
CA GLU A 173 2.74 7.61 -5.56
C GLU A 173 1.66 6.65 -6.14
N PRO A 174 1.71 5.35 -5.83
CA PRO A 174 0.69 4.40 -6.29
C PRO A 174 -0.70 4.81 -5.79
N LEU A 175 -1.72 4.71 -6.64
CA LEU A 175 -3.08 5.17 -6.33
C LEU A 175 -3.99 4.04 -5.86
N HIS A 176 -5.02 4.37 -5.07
CA HIS A 176 -6.05 3.40 -4.69
C HIS A 176 -6.79 2.87 -5.94
N GLY A 177 -6.95 1.56 -6.03
CA GLY A 177 -7.57 0.87 -7.17
C GLY A 177 -6.64 0.72 -8.38
N VAL A 178 -5.39 1.18 -8.33
CA VAL A 178 -4.42 0.96 -9.41
C VAL A 178 -3.88 -0.45 -9.39
N HIS A 179 -3.74 -1.01 -10.59
CA HIS A 179 -3.11 -2.31 -10.82
C HIS A 179 -1.64 -2.27 -10.42
N ILE A 180 -1.26 -3.22 -9.58
CA ILE A 180 0.08 -3.34 -9.03
C ILE A 180 0.48 -4.81 -9.01
N CYS A 181 1.74 -5.08 -9.32
CA CYS A 181 2.31 -6.41 -9.35
C CYS A 181 3.50 -6.50 -8.41
N LYS A 182 3.83 -7.73 -8.02
CA LYS A 182 5.11 -8.04 -7.39
C LYS A 182 5.82 -9.16 -8.11
N SER A 183 7.14 -9.20 -7.96
CA SER A 183 7.94 -10.39 -8.23
C SER A 183 8.52 -10.90 -6.91
N GLY A 184 8.11 -12.09 -6.50
CA GLY A 184 8.60 -12.77 -5.29
C GLY A 184 9.01 -14.21 -5.56
N TYR A 185 9.72 -14.81 -4.61
CA TYR A 185 10.29 -16.15 -4.73
C TYR A 185 9.23 -17.24 -4.72
N THR A 186 8.23 -17.10 -3.86
CA THR A 186 7.28 -18.18 -3.58
C THR A 186 6.13 -18.14 -4.58
N THR A 187 5.52 -16.99 -4.79
CA THR A 187 4.38 -16.88 -5.72
C THR A 187 4.77 -16.33 -7.09
N HIS A 188 6.06 -16.12 -7.36
CA HIS A 188 6.55 -15.54 -8.60
C HIS A 188 5.93 -14.17 -8.88
N PHE A 189 5.40 -13.99 -10.09
CA PHE A 189 4.79 -12.74 -10.52
C PHE A 189 3.29 -12.78 -10.22
N THR A 190 2.86 -11.99 -9.23
CA THR A 190 1.44 -11.86 -8.86
C THR A 190 1.01 -10.40 -8.96
N CYS A 191 -0.25 -10.18 -9.33
CA CYS A 191 -0.81 -8.84 -9.45
C CYS A 191 -2.12 -8.74 -8.67
N GLY A 192 -2.48 -7.51 -8.35
CA GLY A 192 -3.70 -7.12 -7.68
C GLY A 192 -3.88 -5.61 -7.80
N PHE A 193 -4.54 -5.03 -6.80
CA PHE A 193 -4.90 -3.63 -6.73
C PHE A 193 -4.49 -3.05 -5.38
N VAL A 194 -4.12 -1.78 -5.40
CA VAL A 194 -3.89 -1.00 -4.17
C VAL A 194 -5.23 -0.79 -3.45
N LYS A 195 -5.29 -1.19 -2.19
CA LYS A 195 -6.43 -1.01 -1.27
C LYS A 195 -6.27 0.18 -0.34
N GLY A 196 -5.06 0.67 -0.17
CA GLY A 196 -4.82 1.79 0.73
C GLY A 196 -3.38 2.27 0.67
N LEU A 197 -3.19 3.51 1.07
CA LEU A 197 -1.87 4.13 1.26
C LEU A 197 -1.75 4.55 2.72
N ASN A 198 -0.51 4.76 3.16
CA ASN A 198 -0.18 5.08 4.55
C ASN A 198 -0.74 4.04 5.53
N GLY A 199 -0.83 2.78 5.09
CA GLY A 199 -1.33 1.69 5.91
C GLY A 199 -0.34 1.35 7.02
N ILE A 200 -0.89 0.81 8.11
CA ILE A 200 -0.12 0.30 9.23
C ILE A 200 -0.30 -1.21 9.29
N PHE A 201 0.81 -1.91 9.42
CA PHE A 201 0.87 -3.35 9.66
C PHE A 201 1.44 -3.61 11.05
N ILE A 202 0.66 -4.30 11.88
CA ILE A 202 1.02 -4.63 13.25
C ILE A 202 1.17 -6.14 13.39
N ARG A 203 2.39 -6.59 13.69
CA ARG A 203 2.72 -7.93 14.18
C ARG A 203 3.03 -7.85 15.67
N LYS A 204 3.06 -9.01 16.33
CA LYS A 204 3.38 -9.11 17.77
C LYS A 204 4.69 -8.43 18.17
N GLU A 205 5.65 -8.37 17.25
CA GLU A 205 7.03 -7.95 17.51
C GLU A 205 7.40 -6.61 16.89
N TYR A 206 6.64 -6.12 15.91
CA TYR A 206 6.96 -4.89 15.20
C TYR A 206 5.73 -4.23 14.59
N ILE A 207 5.85 -2.93 14.37
CA ILE A 207 4.88 -2.09 13.69
C ILE A 207 5.59 -1.50 12.47
N SER A 208 4.95 -1.59 11.32
CA SER A 208 5.39 -0.94 10.09
C SER A 208 4.32 0.05 9.66
N THR A 209 4.72 1.28 9.40
CA THR A 209 3.85 2.39 8.99
C THR A 209 4.13 2.78 7.55
N ASP A 210 3.30 3.68 7.02
CA ASP A 210 3.54 4.32 5.72
C ASP A 210 3.60 3.30 4.56
N LEU A 211 2.77 2.25 4.66
CA LEU A 211 2.76 1.14 3.73
C LEU A 211 1.73 1.34 2.61
N ILE A 212 2.05 0.81 1.44
CA ILE A 212 1.10 0.56 0.36
C ILE A 212 0.40 -0.77 0.70
N VAL A 213 -0.91 -0.74 0.91
CA VAL A 213 -1.72 -1.93 1.15
C VAL A 213 -2.37 -2.37 -0.15
N THR A 214 -2.33 -3.66 -0.42
CA THR A 214 -2.74 -4.28 -1.70
C THR A 214 -3.50 -5.58 -1.44
N ASP A 215 -4.28 -6.06 -2.40
CA ASP A 215 -4.87 -7.42 -2.39
C ASP A 215 -4.09 -8.42 -3.25
N LEU A 216 -2.84 -8.08 -3.60
CA LEU A 216 -1.99 -9.03 -4.33
C LEU A 216 -1.76 -10.28 -3.49
N TYR A 217 -1.76 -11.43 -4.15
CA TYR A 217 -1.46 -12.70 -3.50
C TYR A 217 0.04 -12.77 -3.17
N SER A 218 0.35 -13.16 -1.93
CA SER A 218 1.72 -13.29 -1.43
C SER A 218 1.81 -14.40 -0.40
N GLU A 219 2.97 -15.03 -0.33
CA GLU A 219 3.29 -16.13 0.57
C GLU A 219 4.63 -15.89 1.29
N PRO A 220 4.89 -16.56 2.43
CA PRO A 220 6.20 -16.55 3.06
C PRO A 220 7.31 -16.84 2.03
N GLY A 221 8.32 -15.97 1.98
CA GLY A 221 9.40 -15.99 0.99
C GLY A 221 9.34 -14.88 -0.05
N ASP A 222 8.17 -14.25 -0.24
CA ASP A 222 8.04 -13.12 -1.16
C ASP A 222 8.62 -11.81 -0.62
N SER A 223 8.78 -11.68 0.71
CA SER A 223 9.33 -10.48 1.38
C SER A 223 10.67 -10.06 0.76
N GLY A 224 10.84 -8.78 0.44
CA GLY A 224 11.99 -8.26 -0.30
C GLY A 224 11.78 -8.19 -1.82
N GLY A 225 10.69 -8.77 -2.33
CA GLY A 225 10.33 -8.75 -3.75
C GLY A 225 10.00 -7.34 -4.24
N SER A 226 10.33 -7.05 -5.50
CA SER A 226 10.03 -5.75 -6.11
C SER A 226 8.53 -5.60 -6.38
N VAL A 227 7.98 -4.43 -6.09
CA VAL A 227 6.57 -4.07 -6.33
C VAL A 227 6.50 -2.99 -7.38
N MET A 228 5.77 -3.24 -8.46
CA MET A 228 5.83 -2.47 -9.70
C MET A 228 4.47 -2.38 -10.40
N SER A 229 4.31 -1.39 -11.27
CA SER A 229 3.15 -1.25 -12.17
C SER A 229 3.63 -1.02 -13.59
N PHE A 230 2.85 -1.44 -14.59
CA PHE A 230 3.14 -1.10 -15.98
C PHE A 230 2.75 0.35 -16.26
N VAL A 231 3.54 1.05 -17.09
CA VAL A 231 3.29 2.46 -17.43
C VAL A 231 1.93 2.62 -18.12
N SER A 232 1.55 1.66 -18.97
CA SER A 232 0.20 1.59 -19.52
C SER A 232 -0.17 0.15 -19.89
N PRO A 233 -1.46 -0.17 -20.04
CA PRO A 233 -1.88 -1.47 -20.57
C PRO A 233 -1.36 -1.77 -21.98
N GLN A 234 -0.97 -0.74 -22.74
CA GLN A 234 -0.44 -0.86 -24.10
C GLN A 234 1.10 -0.93 -24.14
N ASP A 235 1.78 -0.58 -23.05
CA ASP A 235 3.24 -0.63 -22.92
C ASP A 235 3.64 -1.53 -21.75
N LEU A 236 3.82 -2.81 -22.08
CA LEU A 236 4.30 -3.83 -21.14
C LEU A 236 5.83 -3.88 -21.03
N ASN A 237 6.55 -3.06 -21.79
CA ASN A 237 8.02 -3.00 -21.76
C ASN A 237 8.54 -1.98 -20.75
N SER A 238 7.66 -1.08 -20.28
CA SER A 238 7.99 -0.05 -19.30
C SER A 238 7.26 -0.29 -17.99
N MET A 239 8.00 -0.23 -16.89
CA MET A 239 7.48 -0.42 -15.53
C MET A 239 7.90 0.72 -14.61
N VAL A 240 7.01 1.06 -13.70
CA VAL A 240 7.14 1.99 -12.58
C VAL A 240 7.44 1.16 -11.34
N LEU A 241 8.50 1.50 -10.60
CA LEU A 241 8.84 0.80 -9.36
C LEU A 241 8.15 1.51 -8.20
N ASN A 242 7.16 0.86 -7.60
CA ASN A 242 6.39 1.44 -6.50
C ASN A 242 7.02 1.17 -5.13
N GLY A 243 7.77 0.08 -4.98
CA GLY A 243 8.34 -0.25 -3.68
C GLY A 243 8.87 -1.68 -3.54
N ILE A 244 8.97 -2.11 -2.29
CA ILE A 244 9.44 -3.44 -1.90
C ILE A 244 8.38 -4.12 -1.05
N HIS A 245 8.02 -5.35 -1.41
CA HIS A 245 7.06 -6.16 -0.67
C HIS A 245 7.63 -6.49 0.72
N VAL A 246 6.86 -6.21 1.76
CA VAL A 246 7.29 -6.38 3.16
C VAL A 246 6.71 -7.68 3.71
N ALA A 247 5.40 -7.83 3.63
CA ALA A 247 4.67 -8.95 4.21
C ALA A 247 3.30 -9.05 3.54
N GLY A 248 2.66 -10.20 3.72
CA GLY A 248 1.25 -10.35 3.42
C GLY A 248 0.64 -11.46 4.25
N GLY A 249 -0.66 -11.62 4.07
CA GLY A 249 -1.46 -12.60 4.76
C GLY A 249 -2.94 -12.31 4.60
N ALA A 250 -3.70 -13.40 4.51
CA ALA A 250 -5.15 -13.38 4.66
C ALA A 250 -5.86 -12.47 3.62
N GLY A 251 -5.36 -12.49 2.38
CA GLY A 251 -5.91 -11.75 1.24
C GLY A 251 -5.39 -10.33 1.08
N LEU A 252 -4.51 -9.85 1.98
CA LEU A 252 -3.83 -8.58 1.85
C LEU A 252 -2.31 -8.75 1.81
N SER A 253 -1.65 -7.77 1.23
CA SER A 253 -0.20 -7.65 1.15
C SER A 253 0.20 -6.20 1.31
N VAL A 254 1.37 -5.96 1.89
CA VAL A 254 1.92 -4.64 2.11
C VAL A 254 3.29 -4.49 1.46
N ALA A 255 3.53 -3.29 0.94
CA ALA A 255 4.80 -2.87 0.38
C ALA A 255 5.26 -1.56 1.02
N LEU A 256 6.57 -1.41 1.19
CA LEU A 256 7.18 -0.14 1.59
C LEU A 256 7.39 0.70 0.33
N SER A 257 6.91 1.95 0.35
CA SER A 257 7.05 2.87 -0.79
C SER A 257 8.51 3.14 -1.12
N ILE A 258 8.82 3.21 -2.42
CA ILE A 258 10.16 3.57 -2.89
C ILE A 258 10.58 4.97 -2.44
N GLU A 259 9.62 5.89 -2.27
CA GLU A 259 9.90 7.26 -1.84
C GLU A 259 10.45 7.30 -0.41
N ILE A 260 9.81 6.56 0.51
CA ILE A 260 10.24 6.44 1.91
C ILE A 260 11.62 5.82 1.99
N ILE A 261 11.87 4.77 1.18
CA ILE A 261 13.20 4.16 1.09
C ILE A 261 14.21 5.24 0.69
N PHE A 262 13.92 6.06 -0.33
CA PHE A 262 14.82 7.11 -0.76
C PHE A 262 14.99 8.25 0.25
N GLU A 263 13.97 8.61 1.02
CA GLU A 263 14.11 9.59 2.10
C GLU A 263 15.08 9.10 3.16
N VAL A 264 14.91 7.86 3.66
CA VAL A 264 15.81 7.24 4.62
C VAL A 264 17.24 7.12 4.06
N LEU A 265 17.36 6.77 2.78
CA LEU A 265 18.67 6.66 2.11
C LEU A 265 19.36 8.02 1.90
N LYS A 266 18.61 9.11 1.70
CA LYS A 266 19.18 10.47 1.62
C LYS A 266 19.66 10.97 2.97
N GLU A 267 18.95 10.62 4.04
CA GLU A 267 19.30 11.02 5.41
C GLU A 267 20.48 10.21 5.96
N SER A 268 20.63 8.96 5.52
CA SER A 268 21.81 8.16 5.84
C SER A 268 23.00 8.59 4.99
N ASP A 269 24.18 8.75 5.59
CA ASP A 269 25.40 9.17 4.89
C ASP A 269 25.71 8.19 3.74
N MET A 270 25.31 8.56 2.52
CA MET A 270 25.40 7.78 1.27
C MET A 270 26.80 7.21 0.99
N ARG A 271 27.84 7.74 1.66
CA ARG A 271 29.21 7.20 1.61
C ARG A 271 29.34 5.79 2.21
N LYS A 272 28.32 5.26 2.90
CA LYS A 272 28.28 3.87 3.40
C LYS A 272 27.60 2.87 2.45
N LEU A 273 26.96 3.34 1.37
CA LEU A 273 26.19 2.50 0.43
C LEU A 273 26.84 2.41 -0.96
N VAL A 274 28.16 2.59 -1.01
CA VAL A 274 28.99 2.66 -2.23
C VAL A 274 28.91 1.41 -3.12
N ASP A 275 28.27 0.33 -2.66
CA ASP A 275 28.12 -0.93 -3.41
C ASP A 275 26.69 -1.22 -3.92
N LEU A 276 25.82 -0.22 -4.03
CA LEU A 276 24.53 -0.43 -4.72
C LEU A 276 24.73 -0.46 -6.25
N VAL A 277 25.11 -1.63 -6.76
CA VAL A 277 25.32 -1.87 -8.20
C VAL A 277 23.98 -2.19 -8.87
N LEU A 278 23.51 -1.26 -9.70
CA LEU A 278 22.39 -1.47 -10.62
C LEU A 278 22.80 -2.47 -11.71
N TYR A 279 22.36 -3.72 -11.61
CA TYR A 279 22.48 -4.69 -12.70
C TYR A 279 21.34 -4.50 -13.70
N LEU A 280 21.53 -3.60 -14.67
CA LEU A 280 20.73 -3.62 -15.88
C LEU A 280 21.16 -4.85 -16.69
N GLY A 281 20.33 -5.90 -16.65
CA GLY A 281 20.55 -7.07 -17.49
C GLY A 281 20.41 -6.67 -18.96
N ASN A 282 21.53 -6.57 -19.67
CA ASN A 282 21.49 -6.57 -21.14
C ASN A 282 20.95 -7.93 -21.59
N SER A 283 19.78 -7.91 -22.23
CA SER A 283 19.24 -9.01 -23.03
C SER A 283 19.79 -8.93 -24.45
#